data_AF-A0A5C6ZG92-F1
#
_entry.id   AF-A0A5C6ZG92-F1
#
_cell.length_a   1.000
_cell.length_b   1.000
_cell.length_c   1.000
_cell.angle_alpha   90.00
_cell.angle_beta   90.00
_cell.angle_gamma   90.00
#
_symmetry.space_group_name_H-M   'P 1'
#
loop_
_entity.id
_entity.type
_entity.pdbx_description
1 polymer ?
#
loop_
_entity_poly.entity_id
_entity_poly.type
_entity_poly.pdbx_seq_one_letter_code
_entity_poly.pdbx_strand_id
1 'polypeptide(L)'
;MKQLQRFKQDLVFLDLSLPVSKDKKFLSGDDIGLWLREKSPETKILIFTFISDSERIRSIIKTIKPDGFINKSDFEPSNLSNVVKTILAGGSHYSQIIKNHETDQIVDRYITDEMDRKIVYHLSMGEKTKDLPALVHLSLRSIEERKVKLRDLFGITKDSDSNLIKEAKKRHII
;
A
#
# COMPACT_ATOMS: atom_id res chain seq x y z
N MET A 1 23.59 10.33 25.07
CA MET A 1 22.81 10.03 23.85
C MET A 1 22.89 8.52 23.61
N LYS A 2 21.80 7.78 23.82
CA LYS A 2 21.77 6.34 23.48
C LYS A 2 21.76 6.23 21.95
N GLN A 3 22.81 5.64 21.37
CA GLN A 3 22.82 5.26 19.96
C GLN A 3 21.57 4.42 19.68
N LEU A 4 20.82 4.76 18.62
CA LEU A 4 19.84 3.83 18.05
C LEU A 4 20.61 2.60 17.61
N GLN A 5 20.47 1.49 18.33
CA GLN A 5 20.96 0.20 17.90
C GLN A 5 20.19 -0.17 16.63
N ARG A 6 20.87 -0.09 15.49
CA ARG A 6 20.30 -0.42 14.19
C ARG A 6 20.17 -1.94 14.15
N PHE A 7 19.00 -2.48 14.47
CA PHE A 7 18.73 -3.90 14.26
C PHE A 7 18.77 -4.15 12.75
N LYS A 8 19.71 -4.97 12.29
CA LYS A 8 19.69 -5.50 10.93
C LYS A 8 18.55 -6.52 10.89
N GLN A 9 17.42 -6.18 10.28
CA GLN A 9 16.34 -7.16 10.08
C GLN A 9 16.66 -7.98 8.84
N ASP A 10 16.80 -9.30 9.02
CA ASP A 10 16.98 -10.22 7.90
C ASP A 10 15.68 -10.40 7.11
N LEU A 11 14.52 -10.34 7.79
CA LEU A 11 13.19 -10.48 7.19
C LEU A 11 12.13 -9.72 8.00
N VAL A 12 11.24 -9.00 7.32
CA VAL A 12 10.05 -8.37 7.89
C VAL A 12 8.79 -8.99 7.30
N PHE A 13 7.86 -9.36 8.18
CA PHE A 13 6.49 -9.71 7.82
C PHE A 13 5.64 -8.45 7.83
N LEU A 14 5.07 -8.11 6.68
CA LEU A 14 4.33 -6.88 6.49
C LEU A 14 2.87 -7.16 6.17
N ASP A 15 1.98 -6.77 7.08
CA ASP A 15 0.56 -6.65 6.77
C ASP A 15 0.31 -5.29 6.11
N LEU A 16 -0.50 -5.26 5.05
CA LEU A 16 -0.85 -4.03 4.33
C LEU A 16 -2.08 -3.34 4.90
N SER A 17 -2.95 -4.10 5.56
CA SER A 17 -4.17 -3.58 6.19
C SER A 17 -3.89 -3.03 7.59
N LEU A 18 -2.70 -2.47 7.82
CA LEU A 18 -2.35 -1.81 9.07
C LEU A 18 -3.14 -0.51 9.23
N PRO A 19 -3.58 -0.19 10.46
CA PRO A 19 -4.22 1.08 10.73
C PRO A 19 -3.22 2.23 10.57
N VAL A 20 -3.75 3.42 10.32
CA VAL A 20 -2.98 4.67 10.29
C VAL A 20 -2.13 4.81 11.56
N SER A 21 -0.86 5.17 11.40
CA SER A 21 0.06 5.37 12.52
C SER A 21 -0.41 6.52 13.42
N LYS A 22 -0.03 6.48 14.71
CA LYS A 22 -0.40 7.53 15.68
C LYS A 22 0.05 8.93 15.26
N ASP A 23 1.20 9.03 14.60
CA ASP A 23 1.75 10.27 14.08
C ASP A 23 1.32 10.59 12.64
N LYS A 24 0.41 9.79 12.06
CA LYS A 24 -0.17 9.94 10.72
C LYS A 24 0.83 9.93 9.56
N LYS A 25 2.07 9.48 9.81
CA LYS A 25 3.08 9.35 8.76
C LYS A 25 2.85 8.16 7.85
N PHE A 26 2.31 7.07 8.40
CA PHE A 26 1.97 5.88 7.63
C PHE A 26 0.46 5.72 7.65
N LEU A 27 -0.17 5.79 6.49
CA LEU A 27 -1.61 5.62 6.36
C LEU A 27 -1.98 4.15 6.10
N SER A 28 -1.03 3.34 5.63
CA SER A 28 -1.21 1.90 5.45
C SER A 28 0.13 1.15 5.54
N GLY A 29 0.11 -0.18 5.45
CA GLY A 29 1.33 -0.97 5.43
C GLY A 29 2.20 -0.72 4.19
N ASP A 30 1.65 -0.17 3.11
CA ASP A 30 2.44 0.23 1.93
C ASP A 30 3.54 1.20 2.29
N ASP A 31 3.20 2.20 3.12
CA ASP A 31 4.14 3.25 3.48
C ASP A 31 5.31 2.68 4.27
N ILE A 32 5.05 1.66 5.09
CA ILE A 32 6.07 0.94 5.83
C ILE A 32 6.96 0.13 4.88
N GLY A 33 6.37 -0.54 3.88
CA GLY A 33 7.13 -1.27 2.87
C GLY A 33 8.06 -0.36 2.06
N LEU A 34 7.56 0.81 1.62
CA LEU A 34 8.37 1.81 0.92
C LEU A 34 9.45 2.40 1.82
N TRP A 35 9.10 2.73 3.07
CA TRP A 35 10.05 3.23 4.06
C TRP A 35 11.17 2.21 4.35
N LEU A 36 10.85 0.91 4.45
CA LEU A 36 11.85 -0.15 4.61
C LEU A 36 12.79 -0.21 3.40
N ARG A 37 12.27 -0.11 2.17
CA ARG A 37 13.10 -0.08 0.96
C ARG A 37 14.04 1.12 0.92
N GLU A 38 13.65 2.26 1.50
CA GLU A 38 14.51 3.44 1.61
C GLU A 38 15.57 3.30 2.72
N LYS A 39 15.18 2.81 3.92
CA LYS A 39 16.03 2.84 5.12
C LYS A 39 16.88 1.58 5.33
N SER A 40 16.43 0.43 4.83
CA SER A 40 17.08 -0.88 4.92
C SER A 40 16.80 -1.69 3.64
N PRO A 41 17.40 -1.31 2.50
CA PRO A 41 17.16 -1.96 1.21
C PRO A 41 17.52 -3.45 1.20
N GLU A 42 18.42 -3.88 2.08
CA GLU A 42 18.84 -5.28 2.26
C GLU A 42 17.82 -6.14 3.03
N THR A 43 16.90 -5.52 3.77
CA THR A 43 15.89 -6.26 4.54
C THR A 43 14.93 -6.97 3.61
N LYS A 44 14.77 -8.28 3.80
CA LYS A 44 13.78 -9.05 3.06
C LYS A 44 12.37 -8.66 3.52
N ILE A 45 11.44 -8.53 2.58
CA ILE A 45 10.04 -8.21 2.89
C ILE A 45 9.15 -9.35 2.43
N LEU A 46 8.42 -9.96 3.36
CA LEU A 46 7.33 -10.88 3.09
C LEU A 46 6.01 -10.18 3.37
N ILE A 47 5.24 -9.88 2.33
CA ILE A 47 3.90 -9.35 2.48
C ILE A 47 2.94 -10.48 2.85
N PHE A 48 2.15 -10.26 3.89
CA PHE A 48 1.19 -11.22 4.43
C PHE A 48 -0.14 -10.49 4.64
N THR A 49 -1.08 -10.61 3.69
CA THR A 49 -2.28 -9.76 3.62
C THR A 49 -3.53 -10.52 3.17
N PHE A 50 -4.73 -10.01 3.47
CA PHE A 50 -5.98 -10.52 2.91
C PHE A 50 -6.35 -9.89 1.55
N ILE A 51 -5.58 -8.91 1.07
CA ILE A 51 -5.83 -8.23 -0.21
C ILE A 51 -5.80 -9.24 -1.36
N SER A 52 -6.90 -9.34 -2.10
CA SER A 52 -7.08 -10.21 -3.28
C SER A 52 -7.28 -9.43 -4.58
N ASP A 53 -7.41 -8.11 -4.52
CA ASP A 53 -7.59 -7.27 -5.71
C ASP A 53 -6.34 -7.30 -6.59
N SER A 54 -6.48 -7.76 -7.83
CA SER A 54 -5.32 -8.06 -8.66
C SER A 54 -4.54 -6.80 -9.10
N GLU A 55 -5.23 -5.67 -9.31
CA GLU A 55 -4.57 -4.41 -9.64
C GLU A 55 -3.76 -3.88 -8.44
N ARG A 56 -4.35 -3.95 -7.24
CA ARG A 56 -3.69 -3.63 -5.98
C ARG A 56 -2.44 -4.46 -5.77
N ILE A 57 -2.56 -5.78 -5.90
CA ILE A 57 -1.44 -6.72 -5.73
C ILE A 57 -0.31 -6.39 -6.73
N ARG A 58 -0.62 -6.19 -8.01
CA ARG A 58 0.38 -5.81 -9.02
C ARG A 58 1.10 -4.51 -8.66
N SER A 59 0.36 -3.50 -8.22
CA SER A 59 0.94 -2.25 -7.77
C SER A 59 1.88 -2.44 -6.59
N ILE A 60 1.46 -3.17 -5.55
CA ILE A 60 2.29 -3.48 -4.39
C ILE A 60 3.61 -4.15 -4.82
N ILE A 61 3.53 -5.16 -5.69
CA ILE A 61 4.71 -5.89 -6.18
C ILE A 61 5.66 -4.95 -6.92
N LYS A 62 5.14 -4.08 -7.79
CA LYS A 62 5.97 -3.13 -8.55
C LYS A 62 6.60 -2.05 -7.67
N THR A 63 5.85 -1.52 -6.72
CA THR A 63 6.28 -0.36 -5.91
C THR A 63 7.15 -0.80 -4.73
N ILE A 64 6.74 -1.81 -3.96
CA ILE A 64 7.46 -2.28 -2.76
C ILE A 64 8.54 -3.30 -3.14
N LYS A 65 8.34 -4.07 -4.23
CA LYS A 65 9.24 -5.16 -4.65
C LYS A 65 9.55 -6.13 -3.50
N PRO A 66 8.53 -6.77 -2.90
CA PRO A 66 8.75 -7.68 -1.79
C PRO A 66 9.52 -8.93 -2.23
N ASP A 67 10.15 -9.62 -1.30
CA ASP A 67 10.84 -10.90 -1.55
C ASP A 67 9.84 -12.08 -1.49
N GLY A 68 8.69 -11.88 -0.84
CA GLY A 68 7.55 -12.77 -0.99
C GLY A 68 6.22 -12.08 -0.74
N PHE A 69 5.16 -12.73 -1.22
CA PHE A 69 3.79 -12.30 -1.04
C PHE A 69 2.92 -13.53 -0.79
N ILE A 70 2.20 -13.51 0.32
CA ILE A 70 1.21 -14.50 0.71
C ILE A 70 -0.14 -13.79 0.91
N ASN A 71 -1.15 -14.26 0.18
CA ASN A 71 -2.53 -14.00 0.54
C ASN A 71 -2.92 -14.91 1.72
N LYS A 72 -3.36 -14.31 2.83
CA LYS A 72 -3.74 -15.00 4.07
C LYS A 72 -4.92 -15.97 3.87
N SER A 73 -5.78 -15.74 2.89
CA SER A 73 -6.92 -16.62 2.58
C SER A 73 -6.47 -17.96 1.97
N ASP A 74 -5.34 -17.97 1.28
CA ASP A 74 -4.79 -19.16 0.60
C ASP A 74 -3.56 -19.72 1.34
N PHE A 75 -3.34 -19.27 2.57
CA PHE A 75 -2.16 -19.61 3.34
C PHE A 75 -2.36 -20.88 4.15
N GLU A 76 -1.48 -21.83 3.91
CA GLU A 76 -1.36 -23.05 4.70
C GLU A 76 -0.20 -22.90 5.71
N PRO A 77 -0.47 -22.82 7.02
CA PRO A 77 0.55 -22.56 8.04
C PRO A 77 1.74 -23.52 8.02
N SER A 78 1.49 -24.78 7.65
CA SER A 78 2.55 -25.80 7.55
C SER A 78 3.64 -25.45 6.51
N ASN A 79 3.34 -24.57 5.53
CA ASN A 79 4.31 -24.12 4.53
C ASN A 79 5.15 -22.92 4.96
N LEU A 80 4.83 -22.24 6.06
CA LEU A 80 5.47 -20.97 6.42
C LEU A 80 6.99 -21.07 6.60
N SER A 81 7.44 -22.11 7.30
CA SER A 81 8.88 -22.36 7.53
C SER A 81 9.62 -22.47 6.20
N ASN A 82 9.04 -23.15 5.21
CA ASN A 82 9.65 -23.32 3.90
C ASN A 82 9.72 -21.98 3.16
N VAL A 83 8.64 -21.19 3.18
CA VAL A 83 8.62 -19.85 2.58
C VAL A 83 9.72 -18.96 3.17
N VAL A 84 9.83 -18.90 4.49
CA VAL A 84 10.85 -18.10 5.18
C VAL A 84 12.26 -18.55 4.80
N LYS A 85 12.53 -19.86 4.81
CA LYS A 85 13.84 -20.41 4.41
C LYS A 85 14.19 -20.05 2.97
N THR A 86 13.24 -20.16 2.04
CA THR A 86 13.44 -19.79 0.64
C THR A 86 13.82 -18.32 0.49
N ILE A 87 13.09 -17.42 1.17
CA ILE A 87 13.34 -15.97 1.10
C ILE A 87 14.69 -15.60 1.71
N LEU A 88 15.05 -16.18 2.86
CA LEU A 88 16.34 -15.94 3.51
C LEU A 88 17.51 -16.49 2.70
N ALA A 89 17.30 -17.54 1.90
CA ALA A 89 18.28 -18.07 0.95
C ALA A 89 18.39 -17.25 -0.36
N GLY A 90 17.62 -16.16 -0.50
CA GLY A 90 17.64 -15.28 -1.67
C GLY A 90 16.65 -15.65 -2.77
N GLY A 91 15.82 -16.67 -2.57
CA GLY A 91 14.69 -16.98 -3.45
C GLY A 91 13.49 -16.06 -3.20
N SER A 92 12.44 -16.24 -3.99
CA SER A 92 11.17 -15.55 -3.80
C SER A 92 10.00 -16.51 -3.64
N HIS A 93 8.93 -16.05 -3.00
CA HIS A 93 7.71 -16.83 -2.85
C HIS A 93 6.47 -15.97 -3.10
N TYR A 94 5.75 -16.28 -4.16
CA TYR A 94 4.52 -15.59 -4.53
C TYR A 94 3.38 -16.60 -4.64
N SER A 95 2.28 -16.33 -3.94
CA SER A 95 1.05 -17.15 -4.02
C SER A 95 0.55 -17.28 -5.47
N GLN A 96 -0.22 -18.32 -5.76
CA GLN A 96 -0.71 -18.63 -7.11
C GLN A 96 -1.52 -17.47 -7.75
N ILE A 97 -2.21 -16.68 -6.92
CA ILE A 97 -2.90 -15.43 -7.29
C ILE A 97 -1.96 -14.40 -7.94
N ILE A 98 -0.65 -14.57 -7.94
CA ILE A 98 0.29 -13.59 -8.53
C ILE A 98 0.83 -14.08 -9.86
N LYS A 99 1.12 -15.39 -9.96
CA LYS A 99 1.60 -16.03 -11.19
C LYS A 99 0.61 -15.89 -12.35
N ASN A 100 -0.69 -15.81 -12.06
CA ASN A 100 -1.74 -15.65 -13.06
C ASN A 100 -1.86 -14.21 -13.61
N HIS A 101 -1.10 -13.25 -13.09
CA HIS A 101 -1.27 -11.82 -13.41
C HIS A 101 -0.02 -11.18 -14.06
N GLU A 102 0.93 -11.97 -14.54
CA GLU A 102 2.17 -11.49 -15.19
C GLU A 102 2.01 -11.09 -16.67
N THR A 103 0.86 -11.34 -17.32
CA THR A 103 0.74 -11.30 -18.79
C THR A 103 0.19 -10.03 -19.44
N ASP A 104 -0.38 -9.05 -18.72
CA ASP A 104 -1.07 -7.93 -19.37
C ASP A 104 -0.36 -6.56 -19.20
N GLN A 105 0.01 -5.95 -20.34
CA GLN A 105 0.54 -4.59 -20.47
C GLN A 105 -0.55 -3.51 -20.26
N ILE A 106 -1.25 -3.55 -19.13
CA ILE A 106 -2.21 -2.49 -18.77
C ILE A 106 -1.49 -1.46 -17.90
N VAL A 107 -1.62 -0.20 -18.30
CA VAL A 107 -1.12 1.01 -17.61
C VAL A 107 -1.40 0.90 -16.11
N ASP A 108 -0.35 1.10 -15.28
CA ASP A 108 -0.43 1.07 -13.81
C ASP A 108 -1.42 2.12 -13.29
N ARG A 109 -2.69 1.74 -13.22
CA ARG A 109 -3.80 2.56 -12.75
C ARG A 109 -3.95 2.55 -11.23
N TYR A 110 -2.94 2.16 -10.47
CA TYR A 110 -3.06 2.07 -9.01
C TYR A 110 -2.08 2.96 -8.24
N ILE A 111 -1.24 3.73 -8.92
CA ILE A 111 -0.33 4.64 -8.23
C ILE A 111 -1.10 5.90 -7.86
N THR A 112 -1.86 5.84 -6.76
CA THR A 112 -2.27 7.05 -6.04
C THR A 112 -1.03 7.57 -5.34
N ASP A 113 -0.55 8.76 -5.73
CA ASP A 113 0.64 9.31 -5.09
C ASP A 113 0.36 9.66 -3.60
N GLU A 114 1.41 9.96 -2.85
CA GLU A 114 1.29 10.28 -1.42
C GLU A 114 0.27 11.41 -1.15
N MET A 115 0.18 12.39 -2.05
CA MET A 115 -0.73 13.52 -1.90
C MET A 115 -2.19 13.11 -2.13
N ASP A 116 -2.44 12.27 -3.14
CA ASP A 116 -3.76 11.70 -3.39
C ASP A 116 -4.27 10.94 -2.16
N ARG A 117 -3.42 10.12 -1.55
CA ARG A 117 -3.76 9.37 -0.34
C ARG A 117 -4.03 10.28 0.85
N LYS A 118 -3.22 11.32 1.03
CA LYS A 118 -3.44 12.35 2.07
C LYS A 118 -4.76 13.08 1.87
N ILE A 119 -5.10 13.47 0.64
CA ILE A 119 -6.39 14.11 0.32
C ILE A 119 -7.54 13.20 0.77
N VAL A 120 -7.55 11.92 0.37
CA VAL A 120 -8.64 11.01 0.73
C VAL A 120 -8.67 10.70 2.22
N TYR A 121 -7.51 10.57 2.87
CA TYR A 121 -7.40 10.39 4.33
C TYR A 121 -8.06 11.55 5.08
N HIS A 122 -7.68 12.78 4.74
CA HIS A 122 -8.20 13.99 5.37
C HIS A 122 -9.72 14.15 5.18
N LEU A 123 -10.22 13.88 3.97
CA LEU A 123 -11.66 13.79 3.72
C LEU A 123 -12.33 12.72 4.59
N SER A 124 -11.68 11.57 4.80
CA SER A 124 -12.21 10.49 5.64
C SER A 124 -12.28 10.84 7.14
N MET A 125 -11.51 11.83 7.58
CA MET A 125 -11.56 12.40 8.92
C MET A 125 -12.68 13.45 9.10
N GLY A 126 -13.43 13.76 8.03
CA GLY A 126 -14.54 14.72 8.04
C GLY A 126 -14.12 16.16 7.71
N GLU A 127 -12.87 16.37 7.27
CA GLU A 127 -12.40 17.69 6.86
C GLU A 127 -13.01 18.09 5.51
N LYS A 128 -13.31 19.37 5.35
CA LYS A 128 -13.94 19.89 4.13
C LYS A 128 -12.87 20.18 3.08
N THR A 129 -13.19 19.99 1.80
CA THR A 129 -12.24 20.23 0.70
C THR A 129 -11.63 21.64 0.73
N LYS A 130 -12.39 22.66 1.15
CA LYS A 130 -11.92 24.04 1.30
C LYS A 130 -10.79 24.23 2.34
N ASP A 131 -10.69 23.33 3.31
CA ASP A 131 -9.72 23.41 4.41
C ASP A 131 -8.45 22.58 4.11
N LEU A 132 -8.54 21.66 3.15
CA LEU A 132 -7.43 20.79 2.73
C LEU A 132 -6.17 21.53 2.23
N PRO A 133 -6.23 22.70 1.56
CA PRO A 133 -5.03 23.41 1.14
C PRO A 133 -4.00 23.63 2.26
N ALA A 134 -4.48 23.88 3.49
CA ALA A 134 -3.63 24.09 4.66
C ALA A 134 -3.00 22.79 5.20
N LEU A 135 -3.54 21.62 4.83
CA LEU A 135 -3.15 20.32 5.39
C LEU A 135 -2.24 19.55 4.45
N VAL A 136 -2.52 19.61 3.15
CA VAL A 136 -1.74 18.89 2.11
C VAL A 136 -0.82 19.81 1.30
N HIS A 137 -0.80 21.12 1.60
CA HIS A 137 0.03 22.13 0.91
C HIS A 137 -0.16 22.18 -0.61
N LEU A 138 -1.41 22.05 -1.06
CA LEU A 138 -1.81 22.14 -2.47
C LEU A 138 -2.84 23.26 -2.66
N SER A 139 -2.93 23.77 -3.89
CA SER A 139 -4.02 24.68 -4.24
C SER A 139 -5.37 23.94 -4.22
N LEU A 140 -6.46 24.64 -3.92
CA LEU A 140 -7.81 24.06 -3.96
C LEU A 140 -8.12 23.44 -5.35
N ARG A 141 -7.70 24.11 -6.42
CA ARG A 141 -7.83 23.61 -7.79
C ARG A 141 -7.11 22.29 -7.98
N SER A 142 -5.85 22.19 -7.54
CA SER A 142 -5.06 20.97 -7.65
C SER A 142 -5.70 19.80 -6.88
N ILE A 143 -6.33 20.09 -5.74
CA ILE A 143 -7.03 19.08 -4.93
C ILE A 143 -8.27 18.57 -5.68
N GLU A 144 -9.09 19.44 -6.26
CA GLU A 144 -10.25 19.00 -7.04
C GLU A 144 -9.86 18.22 -8.30
N GLU A 145 -8.84 18.67 -9.03
CA GLU A 145 -8.31 17.94 -10.19
C GLU A 145 -7.82 16.53 -9.81
N ARG A 146 -7.18 16.39 -8.64
CA ARG A 146 -6.75 15.09 -8.10
C ARG A 146 -7.94 14.22 -7.69
N LYS A 147 -8.95 14.79 -7.02
CA LYS A 147 -10.18 14.07 -6.66
C LYS A 147 -10.90 13.53 -7.90
N VAL A 148 -10.98 14.30 -8.98
CA VAL A 148 -11.55 13.85 -10.25
C VAL A 148 -10.77 12.66 -10.81
N LYS A 149 -9.44 12.78 -10.92
CA LYS A 149 -8.58 11.68 -11.40
C LYS A 149 -8.74 10.42 -10.56
N LEU A 150 -8.83 10.54 -9.24
CA LEU A 150 -9.01 9.39 -8.34
C LEU A 150 -10.37 8.72 -8.53
N ARG A 151 -11.43 9.49 -8.78
CA ARG A 151 -12.76 8.92 -9.07
C ARG A 151 -12.75 8.16 -10.38
N ASP A 152 -12.13 8.70 -11.41
CA ASP A 152 -11.96 8.01 -12.70
C ASP A 152 -11.17 6.71 -12.53
N LEU A 153 -10.08 6.77 -11.75
CA LEU A 153 -9.24 5.63 -11.41
C LEU A 153 -10.02 4.52 -10.69
N PHE A 154 -10.89 4.91 -9.76
CA PHE A 154 -11.70 3.97 -8.98
C PHE A 154 -12.97 3.54 -9.70
N GLY A 155 -13.27 4.06 -10.89
CA GLY A 155 -14.49 3.78 -11.64
C GLY A 155 -15.76 4.32 -10.97
N ILE A 156 -15.64 5.42 -10.22
CA ILE A 156 -16.75 6.04 -9.49
C ILE A 156 -17.55 6.92 -10.43
N THR A 157 -18.79 6.53 -10.72
CA THR A 157 -19.68 7.25 -11.66
C THR A 157 -20.44 8.41 -11.02
N LYS A 158 -20.58 8.43 -9.70
CA LYS A 158 -21.25 9.51 -8.96
C LYS A 158 -20.23 10.36 -8.22
N ASP A 159 -20.14 11.63 -8.60
CA ASP A 159 -19.24 12.59 -7.97
C ASP A 159 -19.65 12.82 -6.49
N SER A 160 -18.93 12.14 -5.60
CA SER A 160 -19.12 12.24 -4.17
C SER A 160 -17.84 11.86 -3.44
N ASP A 161 -17.43 12.73 -2.51
CA ASP A 161 -16.30 12.46 -1.61
C ASP A 161 -16.57 11.22 -0.75
N SER A 162 -17.82 10.96 -0.38
CA SER A 162 -18.21 9.75 0.36
C SER A 162 -17.92 8.47 -0.43
N ASN A 163 -18.16 8.46 -1.75
CA ASN A 163 -17.86 7.30 -2.59
C ASN A 163 -16.35 7.12 -2.74
N LEU A 164 -15.63 8.23 -2.91
CA LEU A 164 -14.17 8.25 -3.00
C LEU A 164 -13.53 7.67 -1.74
N ILE A 165 -13.96 8.11 -0.56
CA ILE A 165 -13.49 7.59 0.74
C ILE A 165 -13.81 6.10 0.88
N LYS A 166 -15.04 5.68 0.52
CA LYS A 166 -15.48 4.29 0.66
C LYS A 166 -14.63 3.35 -0.19
N GLU A 167 -14.38 3.69 -1.44
CA GLU A 167 -13.54 2.88 -2.32
C GLU A 167 -12.08 2.86 -1.86
N ALA A 168 -11.53 3.99 -1.39
CA ALA A 168 -10.16 4.02 -0.88
C ALA A 168 -9.96 3.10 0.35
N LYS A 169 -10.93 3.07 1.28
CA LYS A 169 -10.92 2.15 2.44
C LYS A 169 -11.06 0.69 2.01
N LYS A 170 -12.00 0.40 1.10
CA LYS A 170 -12.21 -0.95 0.56
C LYS A 170 -10.96 -1.51 -0.13
N ARG A 171 -10.21 -0.62 -0.77
CA ARG A 171 -8.96 -0.91 -1.49
C ARG A 171 -7.71 -0.93 -0.59
N HIS A 172 -7.86 -0.70 0.71
CA HIS A 172 -6.77 -0.62 1.68
C HIS A 172 -5.69 0.41 1.29
N ILE A 173 -6.13 1.57 0.80
CA ILE A 173 -5.25 2.70 0.45
C ILE A 173 -5.03 3.61 1.68
N ILE A 174 -6.09 3.73 2.51
CA ILE A 174 -6.17 4.45 3.79
C ILE A 174 -6.96 3.65 4.82
#